data_AF-A0A2D8QT09-F1
#
_entry.id   AF-A0A2D8QT09-F1
#
_cell.length_a   1.000
_cell.length_b   1.000
_cell.length_c   1.000
_cell.angle_alpha   90.00
_cell.angle_beta   90.00
_cell.angle_gamma   90.00
#
_symmetry.space_group_name_H-M   'P 1'
#
loop_
_entity.id
_entity.type
_entity.pdbx_description
1 polymer ?
#
loop_
_entity_poly.entity_id
_entity_poly.type
_entity_poly.pdbx_seq_one_letter_code
_entity_poly.pdbx_strand_id
1 'polypeptide(L)'
;MLLDSLRLDTDCLNLVGLQELEIDTLVDLLGAWLSALELPMPPGNFLREVAAAIVSNRRVGVNFGELEVRQNRDRLYALRRLPTADKYPFALSVGQINVSGGSVTNRVVQGSGLREDDYTVRFRKGGETLRQGCSKSLKNLFQESGLPPWLRDRLPLIYRNKELVALAGVPGWGFSMQIAEGYVATAQESGFAVSLHLEDRL
;
A
#
# COMPACT_ATOMS: atom_id res chain seq x y z
N MET A 1 -15.71 12.26 20.55
CA MET A 1 -16.98 11.69 20.06
C MET A 1 -16.71 10.28 19.53
N LEU A 2 -17.72 9.42 19.29
CA LEU A 2 -17.53 8.00 18.90
C LEU A 2 -16.60 7.81 17.68
N LEU A 3 -16.68 8.72 16.70
CA LEU A 3 -15.79 8.73 15.54
C LEU A 3 -14.31 8.85 15.94
N ASP A 4 -13.97 9.74 16.87
CA ASP A 4 -12.60 9.97 17.30
C ASP A 4 -12.02 8.74 17.99
N SER A 5 -12.83 8.01 18.77
CA SER A 5 -12.39 6.77 19.43
C SER A 5 -12.12 5.62 18.47
N LEU A 6 -12.73 5.65 17.27
CA LEU A 6 -12.56 4.62 16.25
C LEU A 6 -11.57 5.01 15.16
N ARG A 7 -11.07 6.25 15.18
CA ARG A 7 -10.14 6.77 14.17
C ARG A 7 -8.72 6.28 14.43
N LEU A 8 -8.12 5.66 13.43
CA LEU A 8 -6.71 5.22 13.45
C LEU A 8 -5.79 6.18 12.68
N ASP A 9 -6.34 6.84 11.67
CA ASP A 9 -5.71 7.89 10.86
C ASP A 9 -6.84 8.76 10.26
N THR A 10 -6.52 9.88 9.61
CA THR A 10 -7.50 10.73 8.94
C THR A 10 -8.43 9.91 8.04
N ASP A 11 -7.85 9.02 7.24
CA ASP A 11 -8.49 8.21 6.21
C ASP A 11 -8.62 6.72 6.60
N CYS A 12 -8.48 6.40 7.90
CA CYS A 12 -8.50 5.04 8.40
C CYS A 12 -9.28 4.90 9.72
N LEU A 13 -10.24 3.97 9.74
CA LEU A 13 -11.01 3.60 10.93
C LEU A 13 -10.70 2.17 11.40
N ASN A 14 -10.86 1.93 12.69
CA ASN A 14 -10.80 0.61 13.32
C ASN A 14 -12.05 -0.20 12.94
N LEU A 15 -11.86 -1.19 12.07
CA LEU A 15 -12.97 -1.99 11.56
C LEU A 15 -13.62 -2.86 12.64
N VAL A 16 -12.83 -3.43 13.57
CA VAL A 16 -13.36 -4.28 14.62
C VAL A 16 -14.29 -3.49 15.52
N GLY A 17 -13.92 -2.27 15.90
CA GLY A 17 -14.80 -1.40 16.69
C GLY A 17 -16.05 -0.94 15.93
N LEU A 18 -15.97 -0.81 14.59
CA LEU A 18 -17.14 -0.52 13.76
C LEU A 18 -18.13 -1.69 13.70
N GLN A 19 -17.68 -2.94 13.83
CA GLN A 19 -18.54 -4.13 13.75
C GLN A 19 -19.51 -4.25 14.94
N GLU A 20 -19.19 -3.62 16.07
CA GLU A 20 -20.01 -3.63 17.29
C GLU A 20 -21.15 -2.60 17.27
N LEU A 21 -21.25 -1.79 16.20
CA LEU A 21 -22.23 -0.73 16.09
C LEU A 21 -23.49 -1.17 15.31
N GLU A 22 -24.63 -0.56 15.61
CA GLU A 22 -25.85 -0.72 14.83
C GLU A 22 -25.74 -0.05 13.46
N ILE A 23 -26.45 -0.58 12.46
CA ILE A 23 -26.36 -0.15 11.05
C ILE A 23 -26.61 1.36 10.90
N ASP A 24 -27.65 1.92 11.53
CA ASP A 24 -27.97 3.34 11.38
C ASP A 24 -26.91 4.24 12.03
N THR A 25 -26.37 3.82 13.20
CA THR A 25 -25.24 4.51 13.84
C THR A 25 -23.99 4.50 12.95
N LEU A 26 -23.71 3.38 12.28
CA LEU A 26 -22.63 3.26 11.32
C LEU A 26 -22.82 4.15 10.11
N VAL A 27 -24.03 4.24 9.56
CA VAL A 27 -24.33 5.12 8.42
C VAL A 27 -24.02 6.57 8.76
N ASP A 28 -24.49 7.04 9.92
CA ASP A 28 -24.23 8.41 10.37
C ASP A 28 -22.73 8.66 10.62
N LEU A 29 -22.04 7.70 11.26
CA LEU A 29 -20.61 7.78 11.51
C LEU A 29 -19.78 7.81 10.21
N LEU A 30 -20.10 6.93 9.25
CA LEU A 30 -19.44 6.89 7.95
C LEU A 30 -19.70 8.18 7.16
N GLY A 31 -20.92 8.71 7.21
CA GLY A 31 -21.26 10.00 6.61
C GLY A 31 -20.42 11.13 7.22
N ALA A 32 -20.40 11.24 8.55
CA ALA A 32 -19.60 12.25 9.25
C ALA A 32 -18.10 12.13 8.94
N TRP A 33 -17.58 10.90 8.90
CA TRP A 33 -16.19 10.62 8.55
C TRP A 33 -15.86 11.04 7.12
N LEU A 34 -16.63 10.60 6.12
CA LEU A 34 -16.38 10.94 4.71
C LEU A 34 -16.58 12.44 4.44
N SER A 35 -17.53 13.08 5.11
CA SER A 35 -17.72 14.54 5.02
C SER A 35 -16.48 15.31 5.46
N ALA A 36 -15.70 14.77 6.42
CA ALA A 36 -14.48 15.41 6.91
C ALA A 36 -13.28 15.21 5.97
N LEU A 37 -13.37 14.35 4.95
CA LEU A 37 -12.29 14.04 4.01
C LEU A 37 -12.30 14.94 2.76
N GLU A 38 -13.20 15.92 2.69
CA GLU A 38 -13.35 16.83 1.54
C GLU A 38 -13.55 16.12 0.19
N LEU A 39 -14.04 14.87 0.23
CA LEU A 39 -14.38 14.08 -0.96
C LEU A 39 -15.87 14.22 -1.31
N PRO A 40 -16.27 13.97 -2.58
CA PRO A 40 -17.67 13.93 -2.96
C PRO A 40 -18.47 12.95 -2.09
N MET A 41 -19.48 13.47 -1.39
CA MET A 41 -20.31 12.67 -0.49
C MET A 41 -21.10 11.62 -1.28
N PRO A 42 -20.95 10.32 -0.98
CA PRO A 42 -21.77 9.29 -1.60
C PRO A 42 -23.23 9.35 -1.13
N PRO A 43 -24.17 8.79 -1.90
CA PRO A 43 -25.57 8.74 -1.51
C PRO A 43 -25.79 7.81 -0.30
N GLY A 44 -26.87 8.03 0.46
CA GLY A 44 -27.13 7.29 1.71
C GLY A 44 -27.28 5.77 1.53
N ASN A 45 -27.72 5.30 0.36
CA ASN A 45 -27.78 3.86 0.05
C ASN A 45 -26.39 3.22 -0.04
N PHE A 46 -25.37 3.96 -0.52
CA PHE A 46 -23.98 3.51 -0.53
C PHE A 46 -23.44 3.35 0.89
N LEU A 47 -23.67 4.35 1.77
CA LEU A 47 -23.27 4.26 3.18
C LEU A 47 -23.93 3.07 3.88
N ARG A 48 -25.23 2.85 3.61
CA ARG A 48 -25.98 1.72 4.16
C ARG A 48 -25.46 0.37 3.66
N GLU A 49 -25.05 0.28 2.39
CA GLU A 49 -24.42 -0.93 1.85
C GLU A 49 -23.08 -1.23 2.55
N VAL A 50 -22.24 -0.21 2.74
CA VAL A 50 -20.97 -0.33 3.47
C VAL A 50 -21.22 -0.77 4.91
N ALA A 51 -22.12 -0.09 5.62
CA ALA A 51 -22.49 -0.43 7.00
C ALA A 51 -23.00 -1.87 7.12
N ALA A 52 -23.91 -2.30 6.24
CA ALA A 52 -24.43 -3.66 6.24
C ALA A 52 -23.33 -4.71 5.96
N ALA A 53 -22.38 -4.40 5.07
CA ALA A 53 -21.22 -5.27 4.84
C ALA A 53 -20.35 -5.39 6.10
N ILE A 54 -20.06 -4.28 6.79
CA ILE A 54 -19.28 -4.26 8.04
C ILE A 54 -19.95 -5.12 9.11
N VAL A 55 -21.22 -4.86 9.44
CA VAL A 55 -21.95 -5.57 10.51
C VAL A 55 -22.07 -7.06 10.22
N SER A 56 -22.24 -7.43 8.94
CA SER A 56 -22.33 -8.83 8.52
C SER A 56 -20.95 -9.49 8.31
N ASN A 57 -19.85 -8.82 8.71
CA ASN A 57 -18.47 -9.26 8.53
C ASN A 57 -18.13 -9.68 7.09
N ARG A 58 -18.78 -9.05 6.10
CA ARG A 58 -18.47 -9.22 4.68
C ARG A 58 -17.35 -8.26 4.32
N ARG A 59 -16.44 -8.73 3.47
CA ARG A 59 -15.28 -7.93 3.04
C ARG A 59 -15.74 -6.65 2.34
N VAL A 60 -15.29 -5.50 2.83
CA VAL A 60 -15.59 -4.20 2.22
C VAL A 60 -14.61 -3.89 1.10
N GLY A 61 -15.15 -3.53 -0.06
CA GLY A 61 -14.42 -3.11 -1.24
C GLY A 61 -15.39 -2.52 -2.26
N VAL A 62 -15.76 -1.26 -2.06
CA VAL A 62 -16.74 -0.54 -2.89
C VAL A 62 -16.19 0.80 -3.32
N ASN A 63 -16.68 1.30 -4.45
CA ASN A 63 -16.19 2.52 -5.07
C ASN A 63 -17.36 3.47 -5.38
N PHE A 64 -17.12 4.77 -5.24
CA PHE A 64 -18.04 5.82 -5.64
C PHE A 64 -17.25 6.98 -6.28
N GLY A 65 -17.32 7.12 -7.60
CA GLY A 65 -16.46 8.05 -8.34
C GLY A 65 -14.98 7.77 -8.08
N GLU A 66 -14.28 8.75 -7.52
CA GLU A 66 -12.87 8.68 -7.14
C GLU A 66 -12.62 8.15 -5.72
N LEU A 67 -13.67 7.92 -4.92
CA LEU A 67 -13.55 7.31 -3.60
C LEU A 67 -13.53 5.77 -3.72
N GLU A 68 -12.55 5.12 -3.09
CA GLU A 68 -12.57 3.69 -2.78
C GLU A 68 -12.68 3.49 -1.26
N VAL A 69 -13.66 2.71 -0.81
CA VAL A 69 -13.74 2.25 0.57
C VAL A 69 -13.30 0.79 0.62
N ARG A 70 -12.17 0.52 1.28
CA ARG A 70 -11.55 -0.82 1.27
C ARG A 70 -11.13 -1.28 2.64
N GLN A 71 -11.29 -2.58 2.88
CA GLN A 71 -10.79 -3.24 4.07
C GLN A 71 -9.41 -3.88 3.84
N ASN A 72 -8.49 -3.68 4.79
CA ASN A 72 -7.29 -4.51 4.94
C ASN A 72 -7.07 -4.88 6.40
N ARG A 73 -7.11 -6.18 6.73
CA ARG A 73 -7.11 -6.68 8.11
C ARG A 73 -8.23 -5.99 8.92
N ASP A 74 -7.88 -5.44 10.08
CA ASP A 74 -8.79 -4.82 11.05
C ASP A 74 -9.02 -3.33 10.79
N ARG A 75 -8.81 -2.88 9.54
CA ARG A 75 -8.83 -1.48 9.16
C ARG A 75 -9.74 -1.25 7.95
N LEU A 76 -10.53 -0.20 8.04
CA LEU A 76 -11.33 0.34 6.95
C LEU A 76 -10.68 1.64 6.46
N TYR A 77 -10.42 1.74 5.16
CA TYR A 77 -9.81 2.91 4.54
C TYR A 77 -10.80 3.60 3.61
N ALA A 78 -10.75 4.93 3.58
CA ALA A 78 -11.29 5.74 2.51
C ALA A 78 -10.10 6.25 1.69
N LEU A 79 -10.04 5.90 0.40
CA LEU A 79 -8.88 6.14 -0.45
C LEU A 79 -9.29 6.89 -1.71
N ARG A 80 -8.35 7.60 -2.31
CA ARG A 80 -8.44 7.99 -3.72
C ARG A 80 -8.19 6.79 -4.60
N ARG A 81 -9.02 6.66 -5.62
CA ARG A 81 -8.89 5.62 -6.63
C ARG A 81 -7.61 5.83 -7.43
N LEU A 82 -6.75 4.82 -7.44
CA LEU A 82 -5.55 4.86 -8.27
C LEU A 82 -5.85 4.46 -9.72
N PRO A 83 -5.22 5.13 -10.72
CA PRO A 83 -5.29 4.73 -12.12
C PRO A 83 -4.63 3.36 -12.35
N THR A 84 -4.88 2.71 -13.49
CA THR A 84 -4.30 1.39 -13.81
C THR A 84 -2.79 1.37 -13.64
N ALA A 85 -2.27 0.38 -12.90
CA ALA A 85 -0.84 0.24 -12.62
C ALA A 85 0.01 0.05 -13.89
N ASP A 86 1.23 0.59 -13.85
CA ASP A 86 2.23 0.34 -14.89
C ASP A 86 2.68 -1.11 -14.90
N LYS A 87 3.08 -1.58 -16.08
CA LYS A 87 3.58 -2.96 -16.29
C LYS A 87 4.90 -3.02 -17.05
N TYR A 88 5.38 -1.88 -17.54
CA TYR A 88 6.56 -1.79 -18.36
C TYR A 88 7.82 -1.66 -17.50
N PRO A 89 8.87 -2.44 -17.77
CA PRO A 89 10.12 -2.34 -17.03
C PRO A 89 10.87 -1.06 -17.40
N PHE A 90 11.68 -0.56 -16.46
CA PHE A 90 12.57 0.60 -16.66
C PHE A 90 13.88 0.44 -15.88
N ALA A 91 14.92 1.16 -16.26
CA ALA A 91 16.19 1.18 -15.52
C ALA A 91 16.03 1.98 -14.22
N LEU A 92 16.55 1.46 -13.11
CA LEU A 92 16.55 2.19 -11.85
C LEU A 92 17.61 3.30 -11.92
N SER A 93 17.18 4.56 -11.92
CA SER A 93 18.07 5.72 -11.83
C SER A 93 17.88 6.45 -10.50
N VAL A 94 18.91 7.19 -10.07
CA VAL A 94 18.81 8.08 -8.90
C VAL A 94 17.85 9.23 -9.23
N GLY A 95 17.02 9.61 -8.25
CA GLY A 95 16.03 10.67 -8.40
C GLY A 95 14.60 10.15 -8.30
N GLN A 96 13.68 10.87 -8.93
CA GLN A 96 12.25 10.54 -8.95
C GLN A 96 11.82 10.14 -10.35
N ILE A 97 11.11 9.02 -10.44
CA ILE A 97 10.49 8.50 -11.66
C ILE A 97 8.99 8.50 -11.44
N ASN A 98 8.25 9.17 -12.31
CA ASN A 98 6.79 9.18 -12.23
C ASN A 98 6.25 7.82 -12.68
N VAL A 99 5.26 7.30 -11.95
CA VAL A 99 4.53 6.07 -12.27
C VAL A 99 3.03 6.34 -12.13
N SER A 100 2.21 5.45 -12.68
CA SER A 100 0.77 5.58 -12.63
C SER A 100 0.24 5.59 -11.18
N GLY A 101 -0.25 6.77 -10.75
CA GLY A 101 -0.79 7.00 -9.41
C GLY A 101 0.25 7.41 -8.36
N GLY A 102 1.45 7.84 -8.78
CA GLY A 102 2.46 8.41 -7.87
C GLY A 102 3.88 8.43 -8.44
N SER A 103 4.87 8.09 -7.61
CA SER A 103 6.27 8.11 -8.02
C SER A 103 7.13 7.05 -7.32
N VAL A 104 8.20 6.64 -7.99
CA VAL A 104 9.28 5.86 -7.39
C VAL A 104 10.45 6.80 -7.16
N THR A 105 10.93 6.89 -5.92
CA THR A 105 12.14 7.63 -5.56
C THR A 105 13.28 6.65 -5.29
N ASN A 106 14.46 6.94 -5.82
CA ASN A 106 15.70 6.29 -5.47
C ASN A 106 16.70 7.34 -4.96
N ARG A 107 17.17 7.17 -3.73
CA ARG A 107 18.16 8.06 -3.10
C ARG A 107 19.43 7.28 -2.80
N VAL A 108 20.58 7.92 -3.02
CA VAL A 108 21.86 7.39 -2.56
C VAL A 108 21.95 7.56 -1.05
N VAL A 109 22.30 6.48 -0.37
CA VAL A 109 22.52 6.42 1.08
C VAL A 109 23.87 5.74 1.34
N GLN A 110 24.54 6.10 2.44
CA GLN A 110 25.80 5.47 2.83
C GLN A 110 25.53 4.34 3.82
N GLY A 111 26.23 3.23 3.69
CA GLY A 111 26.29 2.20 4.73
C GLY A 111 25.03 1.35 4.88
N SER A 112 24.07 1.48 3.96
CA SER A 112 22.74 0.87 4.06
C SER A 112 22.04 0.82 2.70
N GLY A 113 20.88 0.18 2.62
CA GLY A 113 20.10 0.08 1.38
C GLY A 113 20.63 -0.99 0.42
N LEU A 114 20.07 -0.99 -0.78
CA LEU A 114 20.48 -1.90 -1.86
C LEU A 114 21.82 -1.41 -2.41
N ARG A 115 22.89 -2.21 -2.35
CA ARG A 115 24.23 -1.83 -2.87
C ARG A 115 24.10 -1.18 -4.24
N GLU A 116 24.79 -0.07 -4.45
CA GLU A 116 24.78 0.64 -5.73
C GLU A 116 25.26 -0.26 -6.88
N ASP A 117 24.45 -0.39 -7.93
CA ASP A 117 24.70 -1.20 -9.13
C ASP A 117 23.67 -0.85 -10.23
N ASP A 118 23.82 -1.45 -11.41
CA ASP A 118 22.85 -1.34 -12.50
C ASP A 118 21.67 -2.29 -12.27
N TYR A 119 20.49 -1.71 -12.02
CA TYR A 119 19.26 -2.46 -11.77
C TYR A 119 18.15 -2.13 -12.75
N THR A 120 17.26 -3.11 -12.95
CA THR A 120 16.01 -2.94 -13.69
C THR A 120 14.83 -3.05 -12.74
N VAL A 121 13.92 -2.09 -12.79
CA VAL A 121 12.61 -2.19 -12.14
C VAL A 121 11.66 -2.96 -13.04
N ARG A 122 10.94 -3.91 -12.43
CA ARG A 122 9.85 -4.68 -13.04
C ARG A 122 8.65 -4.69 -12.10
N PHE A 123 7.53 -5.18 -12.61
CA PHE A 123 6.30 -5.34 -11.82
C PHE A 123 5.90 -6.81 -11.73
N ARG A 124 5.11 -7.10 -10.71
CA ARG A 124 4.72 -8.44 -10.34
C ARG A 124 3.92 -9.14 -11.44
N LYS A 125 4.30 -10.39 -11.72
CA LYS A 125 3.61 -11.36 -12.58
C LYS A 125 3.13 -12.59 -11.80
N GLY A 126 3.62 -12.78 -10.57
CA GLY A 126 3.32 -13.93 -9.72
C GLY A 126 4.41 -15.01 -9.80
N GLY A 127 4.59 -15.72 -8.68
CA GLY A 127 5.60 -16.78 -8.55
C GLY A 127 7.00 -16.31 -8.14
N GLU A 128 7.19 -15.00 -7.96
CA GLU A 128 8.48 -14.45 -7.55
C GLU A 128 8.84 -14.83 -6.10
N THR A 129 10.14 -14.95 -5.88
CA THR A 129 10.73 -15.21 -4.56
C THR A 129 11.86 -14.23 -4.28
N LEU A 130 12.02 -13.88 -3.01
CA LEU A 130 13.13 -13.07 -2.50
C LEU A 130 13.93 -13.92 -1.50
N ARG A 131 15.25 -13.91 -1.62
CA ARG A 131 16.14 -14.68 -0.73
C ARG A 131 16.65 -13.80 0.39
N GLN A 132 16.22 -14.06 1.62
CA GLN A 132 16.65 -13.35 2.83
C GLN A 132 17.05 -14.39 3.90
N GLY A 133 18.22 -15.03 3.75
CA GLY A 133 18.61 -16.24 4.48
C GLY A 133 17.90 -17.49 3.96
N CYS A 134 16.57 -17.46 3.86
CA CYS A 134 15.76 -18.45 3.15
C CYS A 134 14.99 -17.82 1.99
N SER A 135 14.61 -18.64 1.00
CA SER A 135 13.78 -18.20 -0.12
C SER A 135 12.32 -18.08 0.33
N LYS A 136 11.75 -16.88 0.27
CA LYS A 136 10.33 -16.64 0.56
C LYS A 136 9.60 -16.20 -0.71
N SER A 137 8.40 -16.74 -0.92
CA SER A 137 7.53 -16.22 -1.97
C SER A 137 7.06 -14.81 -1.63
N LEU A 138 6.91 -13.94 -2.65
CA LEU A 138 6.38 -12.59 -2.42
C LEU A 138 4.97 -12.61 -1.84
N LYS A 139 4.17 -13.63 -2.18
CA LYS A 139 2.84 -13.83 -1.58
C LYS A 139 2.94 -13.91 -0.05
N ASN A 140 3.83 -14.75 0.47
CA ASN A 140 4.01 -14.92 1.91
C ASN A 140 4.56 -13.65 2.53
N LEU A 141 5.58 -13.04 1.91
CA LEU A 141 6.16 -11.78 2.39
C LEU A 141 5.11 -10.67 2.54
N PHE A 142 4.23 -10.51 1.55
CA PHE A 142 3.15 -9.50 1.62
C PHE A 142 2.05 -9.85 2.63
N GLN A 143 1.79 -11.14 2.86
CA GLN A 143 0.85 -11.57 3.88
C GLN A 143 1.39 -11.30 5.29
N GLU A 144 2.66 -11.62 5.53
CA GLU A 144 3.38 -11.35 6.78
C GLU A 144 3.42 -9.84 7.07
N SER A 145 3.86 -9.04 6.09
CA SER A 145 3.97 -7.58 6.25
C SER A 145 2.61 -6.88 6.38
N GLY A 146 1.54 -7.47 5.86
CA GLY A 146 0.22 -6.86 5.83
C GLY A 146 0.01 -5.85 4.73
N LEU A 147 0.93 -5.81 3.75
CA LEU A 147 0.82 -4.93 2.60
C LEU A 147 -0.53 -5.18 1.90
N PRO A 148 -1.39 -4.14 1.76
CA PRO A 148 -2.71 -4.30 1.17
C PRO A 148 -2.65 -4.93 -0.24
N PRO A 149 -3.58 -5.83 -0.58
CA PRO A 149 -3.56 -6.54 -1.86
C PRO A 149 -3.56 -5.64 -3.10
N TRP A 150 -4.22 -4.48 -3.04
CA TRP A 150 -4.33 -3.54 -4.16
C TRP A 150 -3.02 -2.79 -4.49
N LEU A 151 -2.03 -2.86 -3.61
CA LEU A 151 -0.71 -2.26 -3.81
C LEU A 151 0.31 -3.24 -4.37
N ARG A 152 0.08 -4.55 -4.19
CA ARG A 152 1.09 -5.59 -4.44
C ARG A 152 1.56 -5.64 -5.89
N ASP A 153 0.65 -5.36 -6.83
CA ASP A 153 0.98 -5.36 -8.26
C ASP A 153 1.58 -4.02 -8.73
N ARG A 154 1.52 -2.97 -7.91
CA ARG A 154 2.18 -1.67 -8.14
C ARG A 154 3.60 -1.63 -7.60
N LEU A 155 3.95 -2.54 -6.69
CA LEU A 155 5.22 -2.52 -5.99
C LEU A 155 6.39 -2.71 -6.97
N PRO A 156 7.33 -1.76 -7.05
CA PRO A 156 8.55 -1.93 -7.82
C PRO A 156 9.36 -3.12 -7.32
N LEU A 157 9.58 -4.08 -8.21
CA LEU A 157 10.47 -5.22 -8.02
C LEU A 157 11.81 -4.89 -8.69
N ILE A 158 12.90 -4.91 -7.93
CA ILE A 158 14.21 -4.47 -8.39
C ILE A 158 15.04 -5.71 -8.73
N TYR A 159 15.47 -5.79 -9.99
CA TYR A 159 16.19 -6.94 -10.55
C TYR A 159 17.62 -6.58 -10.92
N ARG A 160 18.54 -7.49 -10.63
CA ARG A 160 19.84 -7.57 -11.30
C ARG A 160 19.76 -8.69 -12.33
N ASN A 161 19.83 -8.34 -13.61
CA ASN A 161 19.61 -9.29 -14.72
C ASN A 161 18.26 -10.02 -14.62
N LYS A 162 18.25 -11.28 -14.17
CA LYS A 162 17.07 -12.13 -13.99
C LYS A 162 16.72 -12.39 -12.53
N GLU A 163 17.59 -12.00 -11.59
CA GLU A 163 17.43 -12.24 -10.16
C GLU A 163 16.68 -11.07 -9.52
N LEU A 164 15.67 -11.38 -8.69
CA LEU A 164 14.97 -10.40 -7.87
C LEU A 164 15.81 -10.13 -6.62
N VAL A 165 16.29 -8.89 -6.47
CA VAL A 165 17.27 -8.53 -5.44
C VAL A 165 16.70 -7.56 -4.40
N ALA A 166 15.62 -6.85 -4.71
CA ALA A 166 14.92 -6.03 -3.73
C ALA A 166 13.47 -5.74 -4.12
N LEU A 167 12.70 -5.30 -3.13
CA LEU A 167 11.38 -4.70 -3.27
C LEU A 167 11.48 -3.28 -2.74
N ALA A 168 10.97 -2.29 -3.47
CA ALA A 168 10.88 -0.93 -2.95
C ALA A 168 10.04 -0.88 -1.65
N GLY A 169 10.32 0.10 -0.79
CA GLY A 169 9.43 0.41 0.33
C GLY A 169 8.14 1.09 -0.14
N VAL A 170 7.11 1.10 0.70
CA VAL A 170 5.89 1.92 0.56
C VAL A 170 5.64 2.64 1.89
N PRO A 171 6.34 3.76 2.15
CA PRO A 171 6.29 4.43 3.45
C PRO A 171 4.87 4.82 3.91
N GLY A 172 4.03 5.32 2.99
CA GLY A 172 2.62 5.67 3.28
C GLY A 172 1.73 4.49 3.70
N TRP A 173 2.23 3.27 3.55
CA TRP A 173 1.58 2.02 3.98
C TRP A 173 2.42 1.23 5.00
N GLY A 174 3.47 1.84 5.55
CA GLY A 174 4.34 1.23 6.56
C GLY A 174 5.15 0.03 6.06
N PHE A 175 5.28 -0.16 4.75
CA PHE A 175 6.05 -1.26 4.18
C PHE A 175 7.50 -0.84 3.96
N SER A 176 8.43 -1.44 4.70
CA SER A 176 9.86 -1.14 4.55
C SER A 176 10.45 -1.86 3.34
N MET A 177 11.42 -1.23 2.69
CA MET A 177 12.20 -1.83 1.61
C MET A 177 12.74 -3.20 2.03
N GLN A 178 12.65 -4.19 1.14
CA GLN A 178 13.15 -5.54 1.38
C GLN A 178 14.30 -5.80 0.42
N ILE A 179 15.44 -6.26 0.92
CA ILE A 179 16.64 -6.49 0.12
C ILE A 179 17.07 -7.94 0.32
N ALA A 180 17.45 -8.60 -0.77
CA ALA A 180 17.98 -9.94 -0.75
C ALA A 180 19.34 -9.99 -0.05
N GLU A 181 19.63 -11.14 0.55
CA GLU A 181 20.93 -11.43 1.14
C GLU A 181 22.06 -11.22 0.12
N GLY A 182 23.17 -10.65 0.55
CA GLY A 182 24.31 -10.34 -0.31
C GLY A 182 24.17 -9.07 -1.15
N TYR A 183 22.98 -8.46 -1.20
CA TYR A 183 22.72 -7.20 -1.94
C TYR A 183 22.59 -5.98 -1.03
N VAL A 184 22.67 -6.14 0.29
CA VAL A 184 22.70 -5.01 1.23
C VAL A 184 24.08 -4.34 1.18
N ALA A 185 24.11 -3.01 1.07
CA ALA A 185 25.34 -2.24 1.14
C ALA A 185 25.98 -2.38 2.54
N THR A 186 27.28 -2.61 2.58
CA THR A 186 28.07 -2.59 3.81
C THR A 186 28.30 -1.15 4.28
N ALA A 187 28.79 -0.96 5.51
CA ALA A 187 29.01 0.36 6.12
C ALA A 187 29.89 1.32 5.27
N GLN A 188 30.77 0.77 4.43
CA GLN A 188 31.67 1.52 3.56
C GLN A 188 31.14 1.71 2.13
N GLU A 189 30.06 1.03 1.76
CA GLU A 189 29.47 1.08 0.42
C GLU A 189 28.35 2.13 0.35
N SER A 190 28.19 2.70 -0.84
CA SER A 190 26.96 3.39 -1.21
C SER A 190 25.85 2.37 -1.50
N GLY A 191 24.64 2.76 -1.18
CA GLY A 191 23.44 2.01 -1.52
C GLY A 191 22.29 2.91 -1.94
N PHE A 192 21.22 2.25 -2.34
CA PHE A 192 19.99 2.81 -2.87
C PHE A 192 18.86 2.56 -1.89
N ALA A 193 18.21 3.65 -1.48
CA ALA A 193 16.95 3.64 -0.75
C ALA A 193 15.81 3.88 -1.75
N VAL A 194 15.14 2.80 -2.16
CA VAL A 194 14.07 2.85 -3.15
C VAL A 194 12.71 2.79 -2.48
N SER A 195 11.83 3.74 -2.81
CA SER A 195 10.48 3.83 -2.25
C SER A 195 9.45 4.18 -3.32
N LEU A 196 8.29 3.55 -3.25
CA LEU A 196 7.09 3.91 -3.99
C LEU A 196 6.23 4.82 -3.10
N HIS A 197 5.87 5.98 -3.64
CA HIS A 197 4.90 6.91 -3.08
C HIS A 197 3.66 6.90 -3.95
N LEU A 198 2.50 6.68 -3.35
CA LEU A 198 1.22 6.63 -4.04
C LEU A 198 0.32 7.74 -3.54
N GLU A 199 -0.55 8.23 -4.42
CA GLU A 199 -1.48 9.32 -4.16
C GLU A 199 -2.87 8.80 -3.75
N ASP A 200 -2.93 7.61 -3.12
CA ASP A 200 -4.17 6.95 -2.69
C ASP A 200 -4.65 7.37 -1.31
N ARG A 201 -3.74 7.57 -0.36
CA ARG A 201 -4.06 8.04 1.00
C ARG A 201 -4.51 9.51 0.98
N LEU A 202 -5.39 9.89 1.91
CA LEU A 202 -5.95 11.25 2.03
C LEU A 202 -5.27 12.07 3.12
#